data_AF-A0A6I7WVI4-F1
#
_entry.id   AF-A0A6I7WVI4-F1
#
_cell.length_a   1.000
_cell.length_b   1.000
_cell.length_c   1.000
_cell.angle_alpha   90.00
_cell.angle_beta   90.00
_cell.angle_gamma   90.00
#
_symmetry.space_group_name_H-M   'P 1'
#
loop_
_entity.id
_entity.type
_entity.pdbx_description
1 polymer ?
#
loop_
_entity_poly.entity_id
_entity_poly.type
_entity_poly.pdbx_seq_one_letter_code
_entity_poly.pdbx_strand_id
1 'polypeptide(L)'
;MTQYIPVTTCHDCGLLQQISHMPEDGAVKCCRCAATLRKRERVKPEKSIEHTLALVITALVLLAISNAFPIVQVDAEGHEMASTLFGCVKYLFTHDMVFLAGLVFLTTIGAPLIQLAGLLYILLPLNFKRIPPFAPQIYRLVRIITSWSMLEVLMLGILVSVVKLSAMATVAPSIALWSFALLMIVIAAILNDVDKEMLWGLISPGTKGRDTQQYKSGVQLTNCHNCHLIQALSAEHTSSCPRCMADVHWRKPDSLNRCTALVIAATVLYIPANLLPVMVVSSMGKTEGDTIISGVMYLATNGDLPLAIILFIASICVPTIKLVILYLLLITVHFKSQWRPKERTQLYRLTEFIGRWSMVDIYVDTLMAAMIQIQGLIVIEVGVGAVAFGAVVVLTILAAKAFDPRLIWDGMEKEK
;
A
#
# COMPACT_ATOMS: atom_id res chain seq x y z
N MET A 1 -15.85 -18.79 -35.33
CA MET A 1 -15.35 -17.84 -34.32
C MET A 1 -14.34 -18.57 -33.46
N THR A 2 -13.05 -18.41 -33.73
CA THR A 2 -11.96 -18.96 -32.91
C THR A 2 -12.05 -18.33 -31.52
N GLN A 3 -12.60 -19.06 -30.56
CA GLN A 3 -12.55 -18.68 -29.15
C GLN A 3 -11.08 -18.64 -28.75
N TYR A 4 -10.50 -17.44 -28.65
CA TYR A 4 -9.20 -17.24 -28.04
C TYR A 4 -9.27 -17.79 -26.63
N ILE A 5 -8.62 -18.92 -26.36
CA ILE A 5 -8.58 -19.45 -25.00
C ILE A 5 -7.56 -18.60 -24.23
N PRO A 6 -7.98 -17.79 -23.24
CA PRO A 6 -7.07 -16.90 -22.57
C PRO A 6 -6.11 -17.71 -21.71
N VAL A 7 -4.86 -17.78 -22.15
CA VAL A 7 -3.74 -18.23 -21.32
C VAL A 7 -3.39 -17.10 -20.35
N THR A 8 -2.89 -17.40 -19.15
CA THR A 8 -2.33 -16.42 -18.21
C THR A 8 -1.24 -17.05 -17.35
N THR A 9 -0.27 -16.26 -16.88
CA THR A 9 0.70 -16.70 -15.86
C THR A 9 0.28 -16.21 -14.48
N CYS A 10 0.43 -17.08 -13.48
CA CYS A 10 0.22 -16.69 -12.10
C CYS A 10 1.32 -15.72 -11.64
N HIS A 11 0.96 -14.55 -11.10
CA HIS A 11 1.93 -13.58 -10.59
C HIS A 11 2.78 -14.14 -9.43
N ASP A 12 2.18 -14.94 -8.53
CA ASP A 12 2.87 -15.41 -7.33
C ASP A 12 3.76 -16.62 -7.59
N CYS A 13 3.22 -17.66 -8.25
CA CYS A 13 3.98 -18.89 -8.48
C CYS A 13 4.59 -19.00 -9.86
N GLY A 14 4.20 -18.18 -10.85
CA GLY A 14 4.72 -18.25 -12.21
C GLY A 14 4.08 -19.29 -13.13
N LEU A 15 3.11 -20.08 -12.66
CA LEU A 15 2.50 -21.16 -13.45
C LEU A 15 1.71 -20.59 -14.64
N LEU A 16 2.04 -21.04 -15.85
CA LEU A 16 1.25 -20.79 -17.06
C LEU A 16 0.00 -21.69 -17.04
N GLN A 17 -1.18 -21.09 -17.14
CA GLN A 17 -2.47 -21.78 -17.08
C GLN A 17 -3.39 -21.28 -18.17
N GLN A 18 -4.22 -22.19 -18.67
CA GLN A 18 -5.28 -21.89 -19.62
C GLN A 18 -6.59 -21.70 -18.86
N ILE A 19 -7.29 -20.58 -19.09
CA ILE A 19 -8.58 -20.31 -18.46
C ILE A 19 -9.68 -20.83 -19.39
N SER A 20 -10.26 -21.98 -19.04
CA SER A 20 -11.26 -22.66 -19.88
C SER A 20 -12.67 -22.08 -19.74
N HIS A 21 -13.04 -21.63 -18.54
CA HIS A 21 -14.40 -21.13 -18.24
C HIS A 21 -14.35 -20.06 -17.14
N MET A 22 -15.06 -18.95 -17.33
CA MET A 22 -15.25 -17.94 -16.28
C MET A 22 -16.50 -18.32 -15.47
N PRO A 23 -16.39 -18.61 -14.16
CA PRO A 23 -17.55 -19.00 -13.37
C PRO A 23 -18.57 -17.86 -13.26
N GLU A 24 -19.86 -18.20 -13.14
CA GLU A 24 -20.95 -17.20 -13.10
C GLU A 24 -20.82 -16.21 -11.94
N ASP A 25 -20.29 -16.62 -10.79
CA ASP A 25 -20.03 -15.74 -9.63
C ASP A 25 -18.58 -15.79 -9.11
N GLY A 26 -17.63 -16.23 -9.94
CA GLY A 26 -16.32 -16.65 -9.45
C GLY A 26 -15.13 -15.85 -9.96
N ALA A 27 -14.23 -15.51 -9.04
CA ALA A 27 -12.84 -15.22 -9.38
C ALA A 27 -12.13 -16.53 -9.76
N VAL A 28 -11.36 -16.51 -10.85
CA VAL A 28 -10.51 -17.63 -11.27
C VAL A 28 -9.27 -17.66 -10.38
N LYS A 29 -9.04 -18.79 -9.70
CA LYS A 29 -7.87 -18.99 -8.84
C LYS A 29 -6.84 -19.90 -9.52
N CYS A 30 -5.58 -19.64 -9.27
CA CYS A 30 -4.45 -20.46 -9.71
C CYS A 30 -4.55 -21.85 -9.07
N CYS A 31 -4.47 -22.92 -9.88
CA CYS A 31 -4.53 -24.30 -9.38
C CYS A 31 -3.40 -24.67 -8.41
N ARG A 32 -2.23 -24.03 -8.53
CA ARG A 32 -1.04 -24.28 -7.70
C ARG A 32 -1.02 -23.55 -6.36
N CYS A 33 -1.06 -22.22 -6.38
CA CYS A 33 -0.93 -21.38 -5.18
C CYS A 33 -2.23 -20.69 -4.73
N ALA A 34 -3.36 -20.96 -5.40
CA ALA A 34 -4.66 -20.32 -5.14
C ALA A 34 -4.68 -18.79 -5.26
N ALA A 35 -3.71 -18.16 -5.95
CA ALA A 35 -3.74 -16.73 -6.26
C ALA A 35 -4.95 -16.40 -7.14
N THR A 36 -5.59 -15.26 -6.94
CA THR A 36 -6.62 -14.78 -7.87
C THR A 36 -5.97 -14.37 -9.19
N LEU A 37 -6.28 -15.08 -10.28
CA LEU A 37 -5.79 -14.81 -11.63
C LEU A 37 -6.63 -13.76 -12.34
N ARG A 38 -7.96 -13.89 -12.27
CA ARG A 38 -8.92 -12.99 -12.90
C ARG A 38 -10.18 -12.91 -12.05
N LYS A 39 -10.77 -11.73 -11.92
CA LYS A 39 -12.06 -11.53 -11.24
C LYS A 39 -13.09 -11.13 -12.29
N ARG A 40 -14.31 -11.67 -12.22
CA ARG A 40 -15.42 -11.25 -13.09
C ARG A 40 -15.81 -9.81 -12.75
N GLU A 41 -16.02 -9.01 -13.78
CA GLU A 41 -16.49 -7.63 -13.65
C GLU A 41 -18.01 -7.58 -13.68
N ARG A 42 -18.59 -6.73 -12.82
CA ARG A 42 -20.04 -6.61 -12.64
C ARG A 42 -20.69 -5.56 -13.54
N VAL A 43 -19.91 -4.62 -14.09
CA VAL A 43 -20.44 -3.44 -14.82
C VAL A 43 -20.22 -3.61 -16.33
N LYS A 44 -21.22 -3.21 -17.14
CA LYS A 44 -21.11 -3.22 -18.61
C LYS A 44 -20.07 -2.19 -19.08
N PRO A 45 -19.22 -2.53 -20.09
CA PRO A 45 -18.06 -1.73 -20.47
C PRO A 45 -18.39 -0.29 -20.90
N GLU A 46 -19.44 -0.07 -21.68
CA GLU A 46 -19.73 1.26 -22.26
C GLU A 46 -20.13 2.33 -21.24
N LYS A 47 -20.76 1.94 -20.11
CA LYS A 47 -21.11 2.87 -19.02
C LYS A 47 -20.01 3.02 -17.96
N SER A 48 -18.94 2.23 -18.06
CA SER A 48 -17.88 2.18 -17.05
C SER A 48 -17.04 3.47 -17.03
N ILE A 49 -16.73 4.06 -18.19
CA ILE A 49 -15.83 5.23 -18.28
C ILE A 49 -16.47 6.48 -17.67
N GLU A 50 -17.70 6.82 -18.09
CA GLU A 50 -18.43 7.99 -17.58
C GLU A 50 -18.67 7.89 -16.07
N HIS A 51 -19.08 6.70 -15.59
CA HIS A 51 -19.29 6.45 -14.17
C HIS A 51 -17.98 6.59 -13.37
N THR A 52 -16.90 5.96 -13.84
CA THR A 52 -15.60 6.04 -13.18
C THR A 52 -15.07 7.47 -13.18
N LEU A 53 -15.26 8.22 -14.26
CA LEU A 53 -14.86 9.63 -14.34
C LEU A 53 -15.63 10.49 -13.33
N ALA A 54 -16.94 10.29 -13.20
CA ALA A 54 -17.76 10.97 -12.19
C ALA A 54 -17.29 10.63 -10.77
N LEU A 55 -16.97 9.37 -10.48
CA LEU A 55 -16.39 8.95 -9.19
C LEU A 55 -15.04 9.60 -8.93
N VAL A 56 -14.15 9.70 -9.93
CA VAL A 56 -12.83 10.34 -9.79
C VAL A 56 -12.97 11.83 -9.48
N ILE A 57 -13.87 12.54 -10.16
CA ILE A 57 -14.16 13.95 -9.87
C ILE A 57 -14.71 14.10 -8.44
N THR A 58 -15.65 13.23 -8.06
CA THR A 58 -16.22 13.21 -6.70
C THR A 58 -15.14 12.98 -5.65
N ALA A 59 -14.22 12.03 -5.88
CA ALA A 59 -13.09 11.78 -5.00
C ALA A 59 -12.12 12.96 -4.89
N LEU A 60 -11.88 13.71 -5.97
CA LEU A 60 -11.05 14.93 -5.92
C LEU A 60 -11.70 16.02 -5.08
N VAL A 61 -13.01 16.23 -5.21
CA VAL A 61 -13.76 17.18 -4.39
C VAL A 61 -13.73 16.77 -2.91
N LEU A 62 -13.99 15.49 -2.61
CA LEU A 62 -13.91 14.98 -1.25
C LEU A 62 -12.50 15.13 -0.66
N LEU A 63 -11.45 14.82 -1.44
CA LEU A 63 -10.07 15.02 -0.98
C LEU A 63 -9.78 16.49 -0.67
N ALA A 64 -10.30 17.43 -1.47
CA ALA A 64 -10.14 18.86 -1.21
C ALA A 64 -10.87 19.28 0.07
N ILE A 65 -12.13 18.85 0.26
CA ILE A 65 -12.91 19.11 1.47
C ILE A 65 -12.18 18.53 2.70
N SER A 66 -11.75 17.28 2.64
CA SER A 66 -11.11 16.63 3.78
C SER A 66 -9.77 17.24 4.19
N ASN A 67 -9.11 17.99 3.30
CA ASN A 67 -7.88 18.73 3.62
C ASN A 67 -8.15 20.19 4.06
N ALA A 68 -9.27 20.77 3.66
CA ALA A 68 -9.65 22.14 3.99
C ALA A 68 -10.31 22.26 5.38
N PHE A 69 -11.07 21.24 5.80
CA PHE A 69 -11.76 21.22 7.08
C PHE A 69 -10.95 20.48 8.16
N PRO A 70 -11.13 20.81 9.44
CA PRO A 70 -10.50 20.07 10.52
C PRO A 70 -11.01 18.62 10.55
N ILE A 71 -10.22 17.73 11.14
CA ILE A 71 -10.59 16.32 11.33
C ILE A 71 -11.45 16.18 12.59
N VAL A 72 -11.04 16.89 13.62
CA VAL A 72 -11.59 16.85 14.96
C VAL A 72 -11.58 18.25 15.54
N GLN A 73 -12.64 18.59 16.26
CA GLN A 73 -12.70 19.77 17.11
C GLN A 73 -12.62 19.31 18.55
N VAL A 74 -11.69 19.90 19.30
CA VAL A 74 -11.55 19.67 20.73
C VAL A 74 -11.98 20.96 21.42
N ASP A 75 -12.94 20.83 22.34
CA ASP A 75 -13.30 21.90 23.25
C ASP A 75 -12.64 21.60 24.60
N ALA A 76 -11.72 22.47 25.00
CA ALA A 76 -11.08 22.45 26.31
C ALA A 76 -10.88 23.89 26.77
N GLU A 77 -11.37 24.21 27.96
CA GLU A 77 -11.15 25.51 28.63
C GLU A 77 -11.50 26.75 27.79
N GLY A 78 -12.51 26.67 26.91
CA GLY A 78 -13.03 27.82 26.14
C GLY A 78 -12.24 28.18 24.88
N HIS A 79 -11.26 27.36 24.49
CA HIS A 79 -10.56 27.48 23.20
C HIS A 79 -10.97 26.35 22.25
N GLU A 80 -11.62 26.69 21.13
CA GLU A 80 -11.86 25.73 20.05
C GLU A 80 -10.55 25.42 19.32
N MET A 81 -10.11 24.17 19.39
CA MET A 81 -8.87 23.72 18.77
C MET A 81 -9.16 22.69 17.70
N ALA A 82 -8.71 22.99 16.49
CA ALA A 82 -9.05 22.21 15.30
C ALA A 82 -7.82 22.02 14.42
N SER A 83 -7.47 20.77 14.11
CA SER A 83 -6.35 20.44 13.23
C SER A 83 -6.84 19.79 11.94
N THR A 84 -6.34 20.26 10.81
CA THR A 84 -6.50 19.63 9.49
C THR A 84 -5.37 18.62 9.27
N LEU A 85 -5.52 17.67 8.32
CA LEU A 85 -4.40 16.77 7.99
C LEU A 85 -3.16 17.52 7.54
N PHE A 86 -3.34 18.57 6.73
CA PHE A 86 -2.23 19.41 6.31
C PHE A 86 -1.60 20.16 7.50
N GLY A 87 -2.41 20.54 8.49
CA GLY A 87 -1.95 21.07 9.77
C GLY A 87 -1.02 20.09 10.49
N CYS A 88 -1.40 18.81 10.59
CA CYS A 88 -0.55 17.77 11.19
C CYS A 88 0.77 17.60 10.43
N VAL A 89 0.76 17.61 9.09
CA VAL A 89 1.98 17.55 8.28
C VAL A 89 2.88 18.76 8.52
N LYS A 90 2.30 19.97 8.50
CA LYS A 90 3.04 21.23 8.74
C LYS A 90 3.67 21.20 10.13
N TYR A 91 2.93 20.72 11.12
CA TYR A 91 3.39 20.56 12.48
C TYR A 91 4.63 19.64 12.58
N LEU A 92 4.60 18.46 11.96
CA LEU A 92 5.77 17.56 11.93
C LEU A 92 6.97 18.22 11.25
N PHE A 93 6.72 18.99 10.19
CA PHE A 93 7.78 19.66 9.43
C PHE A 93 8.47 20.77 10.24
N THR A 94 7.73 21.54 11.03
CA THR A 94 8.29 22.63 11.85
C THR A 94 9.02 22.15 13.10
N HIS A 95 8.80 20.91 13.52
CA HIS A 95 9.46 20.29 14.68
C HIS A 95 10.58 19.32 14.27
N ASP A 96 11.29 19.62 13.17
CA ASP A 96 12.45 18.87 12.65
C ASP A 96 12.21 17.40 12.25
N MET A 97 10.95 16.93 12.24
CA MET A 97 10.59 15.56 11.87
C MET A 97 10.32 15.42 10.37
N VAL A 98 11.26 15.90 9.55
CA VAL A 98 11.12 16.02 8.08
C VAL A 98 10.79 14.69 7.41
N PHE A 99 11.40 13.59 7.86
CA PHE A 99 11.14 12.26 7.31
C PHE A 99 9.68 11.83 7.52
N LEU A 100 9.15 11.96 8.74
CA LEU A 100 7.77 11.61 9.05
C LEU A 100 6.79 12.57 8.36
N ALA A 101 7.09 13.86 8.35
CA ALA A 101 6.28 14.86 7.64
C ALA A 101 6.14 14.50 6.15
N GLY A 102 7.27 14.21 5.49
CA GLY A 102 7.30 13.80 4.09
C GLY A 102 6.57 12.47 3.84
N LEU A 103 6.74 11.50 4.74
CA LEU A 103 6.07 10.21 4.65
C LEU A 103 4.55 10.35 4.77
N VAL A 104 4.07 11.00 5.85
CA VAL A 104 2.64 11.24 6.08
C VAL A 104 2.04 12.09 4.96
N PHE A 105 2.72 13.15 4.52
CA PHE A 105 2.27 13.95 3.38
C PHE A 105 2.11 13.10 2.12
N LEU A 106 3.14 12.32 1.78
CA LEU A 106 3.16 11.50 0.59
C LEU A 106 2.06 10.45 0.61
N THR A 107 1.78 9.81 1.75
CA THR A 107 0.81 8.71 1.80
C THR A 107 -0.64 9.16 1.99
N THR A 108 -0.86 10.32 2.62
CA THR A 108 -2.21 10.82 2.96
C THR A 108 -2.75 11.84 1.97
N ILE A 109 -1.90 12.70 1.40
CA ILE A 109 -2.31 13.78 0.48
C ILE A 109 -1.71 13.52 -0.91
N GLY A 110 -0.39 13.34 -1.00
CA GLY A 110 0.33 13.24 -2.26
C GLY A 110 -0.10 12.05 -3.12
N ALA A 111 -0.07 10.83 -2.57
CA ALA A 111 -0.41 9.60 -3.27
C ALA A 111 -1.86 9.58 -3.77
N PRO A 112 -2.90 9.83 -2.94
CA PRO A 112 -4.26 9.88 -3.44
C PRO A 112 -4.48 11.01 -4.46
N LEU A 113 -3.85 12.18 -4.27
CA LEU A 113 -3.94 13.26 -5.25
C LEU A 113 -3.35 12.84 -6.61
N ILE A 114 -2.13 12.29 -6.63
CA ILE A 114 -1.49 11.84 -7.88
C ILE A 114 -2.26 10.68 -8.50
N GLN A 115 -2.80 9.76 -7.70
CA GLN A 115 -3.65 8.67 -8.17
C GLN A 115 -4.90 9.21 -8.89
N LEU A 116 -5.65 10.12 -8.24
CA LEU A 116 -6.88 10.68 -8.79
C LEU A 116 -6.62 11.59 -9.99
N ALA A 117 -5.60 12.44 -9.92
CA ALA A 117 -5.20 13.29 -11.04
C ALA A 117 -4.73 12.47 -12.25
N GLY A 118 -3.97 11.39 -12.02
CA GLY A 118 -3.54 10.48 -13.09
C GLY A 118 -4.70 9.73 -13.73
N LEU A 119 -5.68 9.28 -12.94
CA LEU A 119 -6.91 8.67 -13.49
C LEU A 119 -7.74 9.69 -14.25
N LEU A 120 -7.91 10.91 -13.74
CA LEU A 120 -8.62 11.99 -14.43
C LEU A 120 -7.96 12.31 -15.78
N TYR A 121 -6.62 12.41 -15.81
CA TYR A 121 -5.85 12.67 -17.02
C TYR A 121 -6.05 11.59 -18.09
N ILE A 122 -6.17 10.32 -17.69
CA ILE A 122 -6.42 9.20 -18.62
C ILE A 122 -7.88 9.18 -19.08
N LEU A 123 -8.83 9.27 -18.14
CA LEU A 123 -10.25 9.05 -18.42
C LEU A 123 -10.91 10.24 -19.14
N LEU A 124 -10.46 11.47 -18.89
CA LEU A 124 -11.08 12.67 -19.48
C LEU A 124 -10.96 12.69 -21.02
N PRO A 125 -9.78 12.52 -21.64
CA PRO A 125 -9.68 12.46 -23.10
C PRO A 125 -10.35 11.21 -23.69
N LEU A 126 -10.29 10.08 -22.98
CA LEU A 126 -10.94 8.84 -23.41
C LEU A 126 -12.47 9.00 -23.48
N ASN A 127 -13.07 9.78 -22.58
CA ASN A 127 -14.49 10.13 -22.66
C ASN A 127 -14.84 10.89 -23.96
N PHE A 128 -13.90 11.70 -24.45
CA PHE A 128 -14.01 12.38 -25.76
C PHE A 128 -13.47 11.55 -26.93
N LYS A 129 -13.27 10.23 -26.76
CA LYS A 129 -12.73 9.30 -27.76
C LYS A 129 -11.34 9.70 -28.30
N ARG A 130 -10.54 10.40 -27.48
CA ARG A 130 -9.15 10.78 -27.78
C ARG A 130 -8.19 10.01 -26.88
N ILE A 131 -7.05 9.59 -27.44
CA ILE A 131 -6.00 8.91 -26.67
C ILE A 131 -5.08 9.99 -26.08
N PRO A 132 -4.91 10.06 -24.74
CA PRO A 132 -4.01 11.05 -24.14
C PRO A 132 -2.54 10.77 -24.50
N PRO A 133 -1.70 11.80 -24.66
CA PRO A 133 -0.26 11.60 -24.75
C PRO A 133 0.26 11.02 -23.43
N PHE A 134 1.26 10.14 -23.51
CA PHE A 134 1.89 9.49 -22.35
C PHE A 134 0.95 8.63 -21.45
N ALA A 135 -0.22 8.22 -21.95
CA ALA A 135 -1.17 7.40 -21.19
C ALA A 135 -0.54 6.12 -20.57
N PRO A 136 0.34 5.37 -21.26
CA PRO A 136 1.04 4.22 -20.67
C PRO A 136 1.88 4.56 -19.44
N GLN A 137 2.62 5.67 -19.50
CA GLN A 137 3.53 6.14 -18.45
C GLN A 137 2.73 6.61 -17.23
N ILE A 138 1.67 7.39 -17.45
CA ILE A 138 0.79 7.86 -16.36
C ILE A 138 0.08 6.67 -15.71
N TYR A 139 -0.39 5.69 -16.47
CA TYR A 139 -0.98 4.49 -15.88
C TYR A 139 0.02 3.71 -15.02
N ARG A 140 1.30 3.59 -15.47
CA ARG A 140 2.38 3.00 -14.67
C ARG A 140 2.59 3.77 -13.36
N LEU A 141 2.60 5.10 -13.41
CA LEU A 141 2.72 5.95 -12.23
C LEU A 141 1.56 5.73 -11.25
N VAL A 142 0.32 5.79 -11.75
CA VAL A 142 -0.90 5.53 -10.96
C VAL A 142 -0.82 4.17 -10.27
N ARG A 143 -0.44 3.10 -10.99
CA ARG A 143 -0.32 1.75 -10.43
C ARG A 143 0.69 1.64 -9.29
N ILE A 144 1.83 2.30 -9.43
CA ILE A 144 2.84 2.35 -8.36
C ILE A 144 2.25 3.05 -7.14
N ILE A 145 1.65 4.23 -7.35
CA ILE A 145 1.13 5.11 -6.30
C ILE A 145 -0.10 4.52 -5.59
N THR A 146 -0.98 3.80 -6.27
CA THR A 146 -2.13 3.13 -5.65
C THR A 146 -1.70 2.21 -4.50
N SER A 147 -0.52 1.59 -4.59
CA SER A 147 -0.01 0.74 -3.49
C SER A 147 0.47 1.52 -2.25
N TRP A 148 0.66 2.83 -2.39
CA TRP A 148 1.08 3.76 -1.33
C TRP A 148 -0.06 4.64 -0.81
N SER A 149 -1.18 4.71 -1.52
CA SER A 149 -2.40 5.39 -1.06
C SER A 149 -3.05 4.55 0.04
N MET A 150 -2.80 4.92 1.30
CA MET A 150 -3.23 4.15 2.48
C MET A 150 -4.33 4.88 3.25
N LEU A 151 -5.31 5.45 2.55
CA LEU A 151 -6.43 6.18 3.16
C LEU A 151 -7.27 5.29 4.09
N GLU A 152 -7.38 3.99 3.78
CA GLU A 152 -8.01 2.99 4.66
C GLU A 152 -7.32 2.88 6.03
N VAL A 153 -6.00 2.95 6.04
CA VAL A 153 -5.16 2.88 7.25
C VAL A 153 -5.19 4.21 8.01
N LEU A 154 -5.19 5.33 7.28
CA LEU A 154 -5.34 6.67 7.87
C LEU A 154 -6.66 6.81 8.63
N MET A 155 -7.78 6.34 8.04
CA MET A 155 -9.09 6.38 8.71
C MET A 155 -9.06 5.64 10.05
N LEU A 156 -8.43 4.47 10.10
CA LEU A 156 -8.27 3.73 11.35
C LEU A 156 -7.39 4.48 12.34
N GLY A 157 -6.31 5.09 11.87
CA GLY A 157 -5.44 5.94 12.71
C GLY A 157 -6.20 7.13 13.31
N ILE A 158 -7.02 7.82 12.52
CA ILE A 158 -7.90 8.90 12.99
C ILE A 158 -8.88 8.38 14.04
N LEU A 159 -9.56 7.25 13.77
CA LEU A 159 -10.54 6.68 14.69
C LEU A 159 -9.92 6.31 16.04
N VAL A 160 -8.76 5.64 16.03
CA VAL A 160 -8.02 5.29 17.24
C VAL A 160 -7.57 6.53 17.99
N SER A 161 -7.09 7.56 17.28
CA SER A 161 -6.68 8.84 17.88
C SER A 161 -7.86 9.55 18.55
N VAL A 162 -9.03 9.59 17.90
CA VAL A 162 -10.26 10.16 18.45
C VAL A 162 -10.68 9.46 19.73
N VAL A 163 -10.70 8.11 19.72
CA VAL A 163 -11.05 7.32 20.92
C VAL A 163 -10.09 7.66 22.07
N LYS A 164 -8.78 7.71 21.80
CA LYS A 164 -7.76 8.03 22.81
C LYS A 164 -7.89 9.44 23.36
N LEU A 165 -8.16 10.43 22.50
CA LEU A 165 -8.39 11.81 22.92
C LEU A 165 -9.70 11.98 23.69
N SER A 166 -10.75 11.21 23.34
CA SER A 166 -12.04 11.29 24.03
C SER A 166 -12.01 10.81 25.48
N ALA A 167 -10.98 10.04 25.85
CA ALA A 167 -10.72 9.67 27.25
C ALA A 167 -10.21 10.87 28.08
N MET A 168 -9.66 11.91 27.43
CA MET A 168 -9.03 13.05 28.10
C MET A 168 -9.77 14.37 27.90
N ALA A 169 -10.55 14.51 26.82
CA ALA A 169 -11.26 15.74 26.47
C ALA A 169 -12.59 15.45 25.74
N THR A 170 -13.47 16.45 25.67
CA THR A 170 -14.66 16.39 24.80
C THR A 170 -14.26 16.56 23.35
N VAL A 171 -14.39 15.47 22.59
CA VAL A 171 -13.95 15.38 21.20
C VAL A 171 -15.16 15.30 20.28
N ALA A 172 -15.33 16.28 19.40
CA ALA A 172 -16.38 16.28 18.38
C ALA A 172 -15.80 15.91 17.00
N PRO A 173 -16.29 14.84 16.34
CA PRO A 173 -15.91 14.54 14.96
C PRO A 173 -16.48 15.60 14.02
N SER A 174 -15.67 16.06 13.07
CA SER A 174 -16.04 17.14 12.16
C SER A 174 -16.16 16.68 10.70
N ILE A 175 -16.42 17.60 9.77
CA ILE A 175 -16.78 17.31 8.38
C ILE A 175 -15.69 16.50 7.65
N ALA A 176 -14.40 16.72 7.94
CA ALA A 176 -13.35 16.00 7.24
C ALA A 176 -13.34 14.50 7.56
N LEU A 177 -13.72 14.09 8.78
CA LEU A 177 -13.79 12.67 9.14
C LEU A 177 -14.83 11.93 8.27
N TRP A 178 -16.03 12.50 8.14
CA TRP A 178 -17.07 11.94 7.26
C TRP A 178 -16.67 11.98 5.78
N SER A 179 -15.99 13.06 5.36
CA SER A 179 -15.50 13.21 3.99
C SER A 179 -14.40 12.19 3.65
N PHE A 180 -13.50 11.87 4.58
CA PHE A 180 -12.52 10.79 4.43
C PHE A 180 -13.17 9.41 4.34
N ALA A 181 -14.24 9.17 5.12
CA ALA A 181 -14.96 7.89 5.09
C ALA A 181 -15.61 7.69 3.72
N LEU A 182 -16.26 8.73 3.22
CA LEU A 182 -16.85 8.72 1.89
C LEU A 182 -15.77 8.61 0.80
N LEU A 183 -14.66 9.33 0.91
CA LEU A 183 -13.53 9.24 -0.03
C LEU A 183 -12.98 7.82 -0.13
N MET A 184 -12.82 7.12 1.00
CA MET A 184 -12.36 5.73 1.05
C MET A 184 -13.32 4.80 0.29
N ILE A 185 -14.63 4.95 0.50
CA ILE A 185 -15.66 4.19 -0.22
C ILE A 185 -15.61 4.49 -1.72
N VAL A 186 -15.50 5.76 -2.12
CA VAL A 186 -15.42 6.17 -3.53
C VAL A 186 -14.16 5.63 -4.20
N ILE A 187 -13.00 5.68 -3.54
CA ILE A 187 -11.76 5.09 -4.08
C ILE A 187 -11.88 3.57 -4.21
N ALA A 188 -12.49 2.89 -3.23
CA ALA A 188 -12.76 1.45 -3.33
C ALA A 188 -13.70 1.14 -4.50
N ALA A 189 -14.69 1.98 -4.77
CA ALA A 189 -15.57 1.86 -5.95
C ALA A 189 -14.77 2.06 -7.25
N ILE A 190 -13.95 3.10 -7.36
CA ILE A 190 -13.07 3.35 -8.54
C ILE A 190 -12.18 2.14 -8.81
N LEU A 191 -11.52 1.59 -7.77
CA LEU A 191 -10.60 0.45 -7.94
C LEU A 191 -11.29 -0.86 -8.33
N ASN A 192 -12.59 -1.00 -8.03
CA ASN A 192 -13.39 -2.15 -8.46
C ASN A 192 -14.02 -1.93 -9.84
N ASP A 193 -14.35 -0.70 -10.21
CA ASP A 193 -15.02 -0.35 -11.47
C ASP A 193 -14.06 -0.21 -12.66
N VAL A 194 -12.79 0.15 -12.42
CA VAL A 194 -11.77 0.29 -13.47
C VAL A 194 -11.39 -1.08 -14.04
N ASP A 195 -12.01 -1.45 -15.18
CA ASP A 195 -11.60 -2.58 -15.99
C ASP A 195 -10.24 -2.30 -16.65
N LYS A 196 -9.22 -3.03 -16.17
CA LYS A 196 -7.85 -2.91 -16.67
C LYS A 196 -7.70 -3.49 -18.08
N GLU A 197 -8.47 -4.50 -18.46
CA GLU A 197 -8.43 -5.04 -19.81
C GLU A 197 -9.09 -4.08 -20.82
N MET A 198 -10.28 -3.55 -20.51
CA MET A 198 -10.97 -2.58 -21.38
C MET A 198 -10.21 -1.26 -21.52
N LEU A 199 -9.77 -0.65 -20.40
CA LEU A 199 -8.95 0.57 -20.45
C LEU A 199 -7.72 0.36 -21.34
N TRP A 200 -7.18 -0.86 -21.25
CA TRP A 200 -6.19 -1.43 -22.15
C TRP A 200 -6.51 -1.36 -23.64
N GLY A 201 -7.64 -1.95 -24.00
CA GLY A 201 -8.09 -2.01 -25.39
C GLY A 201 -8.22 -0.63 -26.02
N LEU A 202 -8.55 0.39 -25.22
CA LEU A 202 -8.69 1.77 -25.67
C LEU A 202 -7.37 2.54 -25.79
N ILE A 203 -6.46 2.37 -24.83
CA ILE A 203 -5.17 3.08 -24.83
C ILE A 203 -4.20 2.50 -25.87
N SER A 204 -4.21 1.17 -26.06
CA SER A 204 -3.27 0.47 -26.95
C SER A 204 -3.96 -0.58 -27.84
N PRO A 205 -4.84 -0.17 -28.77
CA PRO A 205 -5.62 -1.07 -29.61
C PRO A 205 -4.77 -1.94 -30.56
N GLY A 206 -3.53 -1.54 -30.83
CA GLY A 206 -2.61 -2.21 -31.76
C GLY A 206 -1.78 -3.36 -31.18
N THR A 207 -1.85 -3.63 -29.88
CA THR A 207 -1.08 -4.71 -29.22
C THR A 207 -1.71 -6.08 -29.51
N LYS A 208 -1.61 -6.56 -30.75
CA LYS A 208 -2.02 -7.92 -31.12
C LYS A 208 -0.95 -8.92 -30.64
N GLY A 209 -1.39 -10.06 -30.09
CA GLY A 209 -0.49 -11.17 -29.79
C GLY A 209 0.24 -11.57 -31.08
N ARG A 210 1.57 -11.59 -31.06
CA ARG A 210 2.35 -12.19 -32.15
C ARG A 210 2.05 -13.69 -32.18
N ASP A 211 1.90 -14.22 -33.39
CA ASP A 211 1.55 -15.62 -33.61
C ASP A 211 2.55 -16.54 -32.88
N THR A 212 2.02 -17.48 -32.10
CA THR A 212 2.85 -18.36 -31.25
C THR A 212 3.76 -19.28 -32.07
N GLN A 213 3.46 -19.45 -33.36
CA GLN A 213 4.26 -20.23 -34.32
C GLN A 213 5.61 -19.59 -34.67
N GLN A 214 5.82 -18.30 -34.34
CA GLN A 214 7.07 -17.58 -34.64
C GLN A 214 8.12 -17.68 -33.52
N TYR A 215 7.80 -18.31 -32.39
CA TYR A 215 8.72 -18.43 -31.27
C TYR A 215 9.60 -19.67 -31.40
N LYS A 216 10.92 -19.46 -31.48
CA LYS A 216 11.92 -20.53 -31.41
C LYS A 216 11.81 -21.29 -30.07
N SER A 217 12.25 -22.56 -30.07
CA SER A 217 12.45 -23.33 -28.84
C SER A 217 13.37 -22.56 -27.87
N GLY A 218 12.92 -22.35 -26.63
CA GLY A 218 13.65 -21.58 -25.60
C GLY A 218 13.04 -20.23 -25.21
N VAL A 219 11.92 -19.83 -25.82
CA VAL A 219 11.17 -18.62 -25.42
C VAL A 219 10.37 -18.88 -24.14
N GLN A 220 10.51 -18.00 -23.14
CA GLN A 220 9.77 -18.07 -21.89
C GLN A 220 8.61 -17.06 -21.90
N LEU A 221 7.39 -17.52 -21.58
CA LEU A 221 6.20 -16.66 -21.53
C LEU A 221 5.99 -16.10 -20.12
N THR A 222 5.97 -14.77 -19.97
CA THR A 222 5.75 -14.12 -18.68
C THR A 222 4.79 -12.94 -18.78
N ASN A 223 4.11 -12.63 -17.68
CA ASN A 223 3.25 -11.45 -17.60
C ASN A 223 4.07 -10.21 -17.26
N CYS A 224 3.73 -9.08 -17.90
CA CYS A 224 4.15 -7.79 -17.39
C CYS A 224 3.59 -7.57 -15.97
N HIS A 225 4.45 -7.28 -14.99
CA HIS A 225 4.05 -7.02 -13.60
C HIS A 225 3.09 -5.81 -13.46
N ASN A 226 3.12 -4.87 -14.39
CA ASN A 226 2.32 -3.67 -14.33
C ASN A 226 0.93 -3.83 -14.98
N CYS A 227 0.89 -4.25 -16.26
CA CYS A 227 -0.34 -4.32 -17.06
C CYS A 227 -0.85 -5.75 -17.32
N HIS A 228 -0.17 -6.77 -16.81
CA HIS A 228 -0.50 -8.20 -16.96
C HIS A 228 -0.52 -8.74 -18.40
N LEU A 229 -0.04 -7.97 -19.38
CA LEU A 229 0.12 -8.44 -20.76
C LEU A 229 1.16 -9.57 -20.80
N ILE A 230 0.75 -10.72 -21.34
CA ILE A 230 1.63 -11.88 -21.61
C ILE A 230 2.57 -11.52 -22.75
N GLN A 231 3.85 -11.77 -22.53
CA GLN A 231 4.89 -11.56 -23.51
C GLN A 231 5.87 -12.73 -23.50
N ALA A 232 6.36 -13.04 -24.68
CA ALA A 232 7.46 -13.95 -24.90
C ALA A 232 8.78 -13.20 -24.69
N LEU A 233 9.58 -13.67 -23.73
CA LEU A 233 10.94 -13.22 -23.50
C LEU A 233 11.93 -14.17 -24.18
N SER A 234 12.88 -13.62 -24.94
CA SER A 234 14.10 -14.35 -25.33
C SER A 234 15.11 -14.29 -24.17
N ALA A 235 15.90 -15.34 -23.98
CA ALA A 235 16.82 -15.51 -22.85
C ALA A 235 17.87 -14.38 -22.69
N GLU A 236 18.12 -13.58 -23.74
CA GLU A 236 19.22 -12.63 -23.79
C GLU A 236 18.85 -11.17 -23.48
N HIS A 237 17.57 -10.81 -23.38
CA HIS A 237 17.17 -9.39 -23.26
C HIS A 237 16.07 -9.10 -22.23
N THR A 238 16.31 -8.08 -21.39
CA THR A 238 15.27 -7.29 -20.74
C THR A 238 14.45 -6.60 -21.81
N SER A 239 13.17 -6.95 -21.95
CA SER A 239 12.28 -6.32 -22.92
C SER A 239 11.33 -5.36 -22.23
N SER A 240 11.12 -4.19 -22.82
CA SER A 240 10.11 -3.25 -22.35
C SER A 240 8.73 -3.69 -22.85
N CYS A 241 7.73 -3.62 -21.98
CA CYS A 241 6.36 -3.96 -22.34
C CYS A 241 5.84 -3.01 -23.42
N PRO A 242 5.33 -3.49 -24.57
CA PRO A 242 4.83 -2.64 -25.65
C PRO A 242 3.56 -1.87 -25.27
N ARG A 243 2.87 -2.30 -24.20
CA ARG A 243 1.64 -1.67 -23.71
C ARG A 243 1.94 -0.58 -22.68
N CYS A 244 2.71 -0.91 -21.64
CA CYS A 244 2.94 0.00 -20.50
C CYS A 244 4.36 0.57 -20.38
N MET A 245 5.26 0.19 -21.30
CA MET A 245 6.68 0.54 -21.29
C MET A 245 7.42 0.17 -20.00
N ALA A 246 6.85 -0.71 -19.16
CA ALA A 246 7.53 -1.23 -17.99
C ALA A 246 8.50 -2.34 -18.37
N ASP A 247 9.63 -2.40 -17.68
CA ASP A 247 10.62 -3.46 -17.88
C ASP A 247 10.03 -4.81 -17.49
N VAL A 248 10.10 -5.75 -18.43
CA VAL A 248 9.64 -7.12 -18.26
C VAL A 248 10.85 -8.03 -18.11
N HIS A 249 10.77 -8.87 -17.08
CA HIS A 249 11.81 -9.83 -16.75
C HIS A 249 11.16 -11.14 -16.30
N TRP A 250 11.83 -12.26 -16.57
CA TRP A 250 11.36 -13.58 -16.12
C TRP A 250 11.36 -13.71 -14.59
N ARG A 251 12.40 -13.17 -13.93
CA ARG A 251 12.55 -13.05 -12.48
C ARG A 251 13.03 -11.65 -12.14
N LYS A 252 12.62 -11.12 -10.98
CA LYS A 252 13.06 -9.78 -10.56
C LYS A 252 14.59 -9.75 -10.46
N PRO A 253 15.25 -8.77 -11.11
CA PRO A 253 16.71 -8.70 -11.08
C PRO A 253 17.17 -8.48 -9.64
N ASP A 254 18.16 -9.29 -9.24
CA ASP A 254 18.82 -9.23 -7.94
C ASP A 254 17.86 -9.27 -6.74
N SER A 255 16.74 -10.00 -6.88
CA SER A 255 15.65 -10.01 -5.89
C SER A 255 16.11 -10.40 -4.48
N LEU A 256 16.95 -11.43 -4.37
CA LEU A 256 17.44 -11.93 -3.08
C LEU A 256 18.36 -10.92 -2.40
N ASN A 257 19.37 -10.39 -3.07
CA ASN A 257 20.30 -9.45 -2.45
C ASN A 257 19.61 -8.15 -2.05
N ARG A 258 18.75 -7.60 -2.91
CA ARG A 258 17.96 -6.40 -2.61
C ARG A 258 17.03 -6.61 -1.42
N CYS A 259 16.30 -7.72 -1.39
CA CYS A 259 15.42 -8.04 -0.28
C CYS A 259 16.21 -8.24 1.03
N THR A 260 17.32 -9.00 0.99
CA THR A 260 18.19 -9.22 2.15
C THR A 260 18.76 -7.91 2.69
N ALA A 261 19.28 -7.02 1.83
CA ALA A 261 19.81 -5.72 2.24
C ALA A 261 18.74 -4.85 2.94
N LEU A 262 17.52 -4.81 2.38
CA LEU A 262 16.40 -4.07 2.96
C LEU A 262 15.92 -4.67 4.30
N VAL A 263 15.88 -6.00 4.41
CA VAL A 263 15.50 -6.69 5.67
C VAL A 263 16.55 -6.45 6.75
N ILE A 264 17.85 -6.56 6.43
CA ILE A 264 18.94 -6.27 7.39
C ILE A 264 18.86 -4.81 7.85
N ALA A 265 18.71 -3.86 6.92
CA ALA A 265 18.56 -2.45 7.27
C ALA A 265 17.34 -2.20 8.18
N ALA A 266 16.20 -2.84 7.89
CA ALA A 266 15.02 -2.76 8.72
C ALA A 266 15.26 -3.35 10.12
N THR A 267 15.96 -4.48 10.23
CA THR A 267 16.29 -5.10 11.52
C THR A 267 17.22 -4.22 12.37
N VAL A 268 18.22 -3.57 11.75
CA VAL A 268 19.10 -2.63 12.46
C VAL A 268 18.30 -1.44 13.01
N LEU A 269 17.38 -0.87 12.22
CA LEU A 269 16.54 0.25 12.64
C LEU A 269 15.42 -0.15 13.61
N TYR A 270 15.05 -1.44 13.64
CA TYR A 270 14.06 -1.94 14.60
C TYR A 270 14.53 -1.85 16.05
N ILE A 271 15.85 -1.94 16.29
CA ILE A 271 16.44 -1.79 17.62
C ILE A 271 16.20 -0.37 18.19
N PRO A 272 16.68 0.72 17.56
CA PRO A 272 16.42 2.07 18.05
C PRO A 272 14.93 2.43 18.03
N ALA A 273 14.13 1.88 17.11
CA ALA A 273 12.68 2.11 17.08
C ALA A 273 11.97 1.65 18.37
N ASN A 274 12.46 0.59 19.03
CA ASN A 274 11.88 0.08 20.27
C ASN A 274 12.57 0.58 21.54
N LEU A 275 13.82 1.06 21.44
CA LEU A 275 14.60 1.53 22.58
C LEU A 275 14.54 3.03 22.80
N LEU A 276 14.33 3.82 21.74
CA LEU A 276 14.29 5.28 21.84
C LEU A 276 12.87 5.78 22.10
N PRO A 277 12.73 6.96 22.73
CA PRO A 277 11.43 7.58 22.94
C PRO A 277 10.69 7.80 21.62
N VAL A 278 9.44 7.38 21.57
CA VAL A 278 8.49 7.65 20.49
C VAL A 278 7.74 8.95 20.76
N MET A 279 7.52 9.27 22.03
CA MET A 279 6.89 10.49 22.49
C MET A 279 7.76 11.14 23.55
N VAL A 280 8.02 12.43 23.44
CA VAL A 280 8.76 13.20 24.44
C VAL A 280 7.86 14.31 24.95
N VAL A 281 7.60 14.30 26.25
CA VAL A 281 6.81 15.32 26.93
C VAL A 281 7.77 16.21 27.70
N SER A 282 7.79 17.50 27.36
CA SER A 282 8.54 18.50 28.11
C SER A 282 7.59 19.36 28.93
N SER A 283 7.73 19.33 30.25
CA SER A 283 7.00 20.20 31.18
C SER A 283 7.96 20.78 32.22
N MET A 284 7.95 22.12 32.37
CA MET A 284 8.69 22.87 33.39
C MET A 284 10.15 22.42 33.62
N GLY A 285 10.91 22.21 32.54
CA GLY A 285 12.34 21.90 32.58
C GLY A 285 12.69 20.42 32.82
N LYS A 286 11.70 19.52 32.98
CA LYS A 286 11.90 18.07 32.92
C LYS A 286 11.40 17.54 31.58
N THR A 287 12.26 16.74 30.94
CA THR A 287 11.95 16.07 29.67
C THR A 287 11.83 14.59 29.98
N GLU A 288 10.62 14.05 29.86
CA GLU A 288 10.36 12.62 30.02
C GLU A 288 9.96 12.04 28.67
N GLY A 289 10.64 10.96 28.27
CA GLY A 289 10.43 10.30 27.00
C GLY A 289 9.82 8.93 27.22
N ASP A 290 8.70 8.65 26.57
CA ASP A 290 8.06 7.35 26.55
C ASP A 290 8.49 6.53 25.34
N THR A 291 8.99 5.34 25.60
CA THR A 291 9.15 4.27 24.61
C THR A 291 7.80 3.62 24.32
N ILE A 292 7.71 2.84 23.23
CA ILE A 292 6.51 2.05 22.91
C ILE A 292 6.11 1.16 24.10
N ILE A 293 7.09 0.49 24.72
CA ILE A 293 6.86 -0.43 25.83
C ILE A 293 6.42 0.33 27.09
N SER A 294 7.06 1.46 27.43
CA SER A 294 6.63 2.26 28.59
C SER A 294 5.22 2.81 28.40
N GLY A 295 4.86 3.26 27.19
CA GLY A 295 3.51 3.68 26.84
C GLY A 295 2.47 2.57 26.99
N VAL A 296 2.79 1.34 26.54
CA VAL A 296 1.93 0.16 26.72
C VAL A 296 1.75 -0.17 28.21
N MET A 297 2.83 -0.15 29.01
CA MET A 297 2.76 -0.43 30.44
C MET A 297 1.95 0.64 31.20
N TYR A 298 2.11 1.91 30.84
CA TYR A 298 1.34 3.01 31.42
C TYR A 298 -0.16 2.83 31.17
N LEU A 299 -0.57 2.50 29.95
CA LEU A 299 -1.97 2.28 29.64
C LEU A 299 -2.54 1.03 30.33
N ALA A 300 -1.76 -0.04 30.40
CA ALA A 300 -2.19 -1.27 31.08
C ALA A 300 -2.40 -1.06 32.59
N THR A 301 -1.56 -0.24 33.23
CA THR A 301 -1.65 0.06 34.67
C THR A 301 -2.74 1.07 35.01
N ASN A 302 -3.04 2.01 34.11
CA ASN A 302 -4.10 3.01 34.29
C ASN A 302 -5.51 2.53 33.89
N GLY A 303 -5.67 1.25 33.53
CA GLY A 303 -6.97 0.63 33.27
C GLY A 303 -7.40 0.52 31.81
N ASP A 304 -6.64 1.10 30.86
CA ASP A 304 -6.92 1.08 29.43
C ASP A 304 -6.29 -0.13 28.72
N LEU A 305 -6.55 -1.33 29.25
CA LEU A 305 -6.02 -2.59 28.73
C LEU A 305 -6.29 -2.79 27.21
N PRO A 306 -7.49 -2.48 26.66
CA PRO A 306 -7.74 -2.65 25.23
C PRO A 306 -6.79 -1.81 24.35
N LEU A 307 -6.51 -0.57 24.76
CA LEU A 307 -5.61 0.33 24.02
C LEU A 307 -4.16 -0.15 24.11
N ALA A 308 -3.72 -0.60 25.29
CA ALA A 308 -2.40 -1.18 25.49
C ALA A 308 -2.15 -2.39 24.57
N ILE A 309 -3.15 -3.29 24.43
CA ILE A 309 -3.07 -4.45 23.54
C ILE A 309 -2.95 -4.02 22.08
N ILE A 310 -3.76 -3.04 21.64
CA ILE A 310 -3.74 -2.55 20.26
C ILE A 310 -2.36 -1.99 19.91
N LEU A 311 -1.80 -1.11 20.76
CA LEU A 311 -0.48 -0.53 20.55
C LEU A 311 0.62 -1.59 20.55
N PHE A 312 0.62 -2.50 21.53
CA PHE A 312 1.60 -3.60 21.57
C PHE A 312 1.59 -4.45 20.30
N ILE A 313 0.39 -4.84 19.83
CA ILE A 313 0.26 -5.65 18.62
C ILE A 313 0.71 -4.87 17.38
N ALA A 314 0.25 -3.63 17.22
CA ALA A 314 0.53 -2.82 16.04
C ALA A 314 2.01 -2.42 15.92
N SER A 315 2.64 -2.06 17.04
CA SER A 315 3.99 -1.50 17.05
C SER A 315 5.08 -2.56 17.22
N ILE A 316 4.81 -3.68 17.91
CA ILE A 316 5.83 -4.71 18.20
C ILE A 316 5.54 -6.01 17.45
N CYS A 317 4.36 -6.60 17.64
CA CYS A 317 4.05 -7.91 17.05
C CYS A 317 3.98 -7.86 15.52
N VAL A 318 3.35 -6.84 14.95
CA VAL A 318 3.17 -6.75 13.49
C VAL A 318 4.52 -6.62 12.75
N PRO A 319 5.44 -5.70 13.11
CA PRO A 319 6.74 -5.62 12.46
C PRO A 319 7.61 -6.86 12.69
N THR A 320 7.61 -7.44 13.90
CA THR A 320 8.39 -8.66 14.19
C THR A 320 7.93 -9.84 13.36
N ILE A 321 6.61 -10.10 13.29
CA ILE A 321 6.05 -11.15 12.45
C ILE A 321 6.45 -10.94 10.98
N LYS A 322 6.38 -9.70 10.48
CA LYS A 322 6.75 -9.38 9.10
C LYS A 322 8.24 -9.66 8.83
N LEU A 323 9.14 -9.25 9.73
CA LEU A 323 10.58 -9.53 9.60
C LEU A 323 10.87 -11.03 9.66
N VAL A 324 10.27 -11.77 10.59
CA VAL A 324 10.43 -13.22 10.72
C VAL A 324 9.98 -13.94 9.45
N ILE A 325 8.83 -13.58 8.88
CA ILE A 325 8.36 -14.18 7.63
C ILE A 325 9.32 -13.87 6.48
N LEU A 326 9.80 -12.63 6.34
CA LEU A 326 10.73 -12.27 5.26
C LEU A 326 12.07 -13.03 5.39
N TYR A 327 12.62 -13.16 6.60
CA TYR A 327 13.81 -13.97 6.85
C TYR A 327 13.58 -15.45 6.51
N LEU A 328 12.44 -16.02 6.94
CA LEU A 328 12.08 -17.39 6.60
C LEU A 328 12.04 -17.58 5.09
N LEU A 329 11.39 -16.68 4.36
CA LEU A 329 11.30 -16.75 2.90
C LEU A 329 12.68 -16.64 2.24
N LEU A 330 13.54 -15.72 2.70
CA LEU A 330 14.90 -15.55 2.19
C LEU A 330 15.76 -16.80 2.41
N ILE A 331 15.80 -17.31 3.65
CA ILE A 331 16.57 -18.50 4.03
C ILE A 331 16.10 -19.71 3.23
N THR A 332 14.79 -19.96 3.19
CA THR A 332 14.23 -21.12 2.49
C THR A 332 14.43 -21.07 0.98
N VAL A 333 14.40 -19.89 0.35
CA VAL A 333 14.76 -19.74 -1.08
C VAL A 333 16.27 -19.89 -1.30
N HIS A 334 17.11 -19.33 -0.42
CA HIS A 334 18.56 -19.43 -0.51
C HIS A 334 19.04 -20.88 -0.47
N PHE A 335 18.50 -21.68 0.46
CA PHE A 335 18.76 -23.12 0.56
C PHE A 335 17.96 -23.97 -0.45
N LYS A 336 17.24 -23.35 -1.39
CA LYS A 336 16.41 -24.02 -2.42
C LYS A 336 15.45 -25.06 -1.83
N SER A 337 14.94 -24.80 -0.63
CA SER A 337 14.07 -25.73 0.07
C SER A 337 12.74 -25.91 -0.67
N GLN A 338 12.35 -27.16 -0.89
CA GLN A 338 11.03 -27.54 -1.41
C GLN A 338 9.97 -27.66 -0.30
N TRP A 339 10.32 -27.29 0.95
CA TRP A 339 9.40 -27.37 2.07
C TRP A 339 8.21 -26.41 1.88
N ARG A 340 7.00 -27.00 1.87
CA ARG A 340 5.68 -26.34 1.92
C ARG A 340 5.57 -25.02 1.13
N PRO A 341 5.79 -25.01 -0.20
CA PRO A 341 5.82 -23.80 -1.03
C PRO A 341 4.48 -23.05 -1.06
N LYS A 342 3.36 -23.78 -0.90
CA LYS A 342 2.02 -23.19 -0.81
C LYS A 342 1.86 -22.33 0.45
N GLU A 343 2.27 -22.84 1.61
CA GLU A 343 2.22 -22.11 2.87
C GLU A 343 3.16 -20.90 2.85
N ARG A 344 4.38 -21.05 2.31
CA ARG A 344 5.32 -19.93 2.11
C ARG A 344 4.75 -18.84 1.20
N THR A 345 4.04 -19.21 0.15
CA THR A 345 3.35 -18.24 -0.71
C THR A 345 2.22 -17.52 0.03
N GLN A 346 1.49 -18.22 0.91
CA GLN A 346 0.48 -17.59 1.77
C GLN A 346 1.11 -16.64 2.80
N LEU A 347 2.25 -17.02 3.40
CA LEU A 347 3.02 -16.16 4.29
C LEU A 347 3.52 -14.90 3.55
N TYR A 348 4.00 -15.04 2.31
CA TYR A 348 4.34 -13.88 1.47
C TYR A 348 3.13 -12.95 1.28
N ARG A 349 1.96 -13.48 0.91
CA ARG A 349 0.74 -12.66 0.78
C ARG A 349 0.33 -12.00 2.09
N LEU A 350 0.53 -12.67 3.22
CA LEU A 350 0.31 -12.09 4.54
C LEU A 350 1.23 -10.90 4.77
N THR A 351 2.51 -10.96 4.39
CA THR A 351 3.42 -9.80 4.49
C THR A 351 3.01 -8.63 3.59
N GLU A 352 2.50 -8.89 2.37
CA GLU A 352 1.97 -7.85 1.50
C GLU A 352 0.68 -7.24 2.04
N PHE A 353 -0.19 -8.06 2.64
CA PHE A 353 -1.41 -7.61 3.28
C PHE A 353 -1.09 -6.73 4.48
N ILE A 354 -0.37 -7.27 5.48
CA ILE A 354 0.08 -6.55 6.68
C ILE A 354 0.85 -5.29 6.33
N GLY A 355 1.59 -5.29 5.22
CA GLY A 355 2.48 -4.20 4.85
C GLY A 355 1.86 -2.81 4.82
N ARG A 356 0.60 -2.65 4.36
CA ARG A 356 -0.10 -1.36 4.42
C ARG A 356 -0.55 -1.02 5.84
N TRP A 357 -1.01 -2.01 6.60
CA TRP A 357 -1.52 -1.84 7.96
C TRP A 357 -0.44 -1.48 8.98
N SER A 358 0.82 -1.81 8.71
CA SER A 358 1.94 -1.37 9.56
C SER A 358 2.09 0.16 9.65
N MET A 359 1.44 0.94 8.76
CA MET A 359 1.40 2.41 8.85
C MET A 359 0.38 2.96 9.87
N VAL A 360 -0.54 2.14 10.39
CA VAL A 360 -1.59 2.60 11.33
C VAL A 360 -0.95 3.35 12.49
N ASP A 361 0.09 2.76 13.08
CA ASP A 361 0.76 3.26 14.27
C ASP A 361 1.41 4.64 14.05
N ILE A 362 2.10 4.82 12.92
CA ILE A 362 2.69 6.11 12.52
C ILE A 362 1.61 7.17 12.38
N TYR A 363 0.44 6.84 11.83
CA TYR A 363 -0.66 7.80 11.76
C TYR A 363 -1.23 8.13 13.13
N VAL A 364 -1.39 7.14 14.02
CA VAL A 364 -1.88 7.39 15.39
C VAL A 364 -0.91 8.33 16.12
N ASP A 365 0.38 8.03 16.12
CA ASP A 365 1.39 8.82 16.83
C ASP A 365 1.46 10.25 16.30
N THR A 366 1.52 10.41 14.98
CA THR A 366 1.65 11.73 14.36
C THR A 366 0.39 12.58 14.48
N LEU A 367 -0.79 11.99 14.33
CA LEU A 367 -2.06 12.69 14.53
C LEU A 367 -2.24 13.09 15.99
N MET A 368 -1.98 12.17 16.92
CA MET A 368 -2.13 12.45 18.33
C MET A 368 -1.15 13.52 18.80
N ALA A 369 0.12 13.47 18.39
CA ALA A 369 1.11 14.50 18.71
C ALA A 369 0.68 15.89 18.18
N ALA A 370 0.18 15.96 16.94
CA ALA A 370 -0.29 17.21 16.35
C ALA A 370 -1.56 17.76 17.04
N MET A 371 -2.39 16.90 17.62
CA MET A 371 -3.64 17.28 18.27
C MET A 371 -3.47 17.69 19.74
N ILE A 372 -2.58 17.03 20.49
CA ILE A 372 -2.39 17.33 21.92
C ILE A 372 -1.67 18.67 22.13
N GLN A 373 -0.72 19.03 21.26
CA GLN A 373 0.10 20.23 21.45
C GLN A 373 -0.68 21.55 21.44
N ILE A 374 -1.92 21.56 20.94
CA ILE A 374 -2.72 22.79 20.92
C ILE A 374 -3.10 23.20 22.35
N GLN A 375 -3.04 22.30 23.35
CA GLN A 375 -3.37 22.55 24.76
C GLN A 375 -2.45 23.54 25.52
N GLY A 376 -1.47 24.17 24.87
CA GLY A 376 -0.80 25.39 25.36
C GLY A 376 0.07 25.29 26.63
N LEU A 377 0.07 24.16 27.35
CA LEU A 377 0.81 23.94 28.60
C LEU A 377 1.81 22.77 28.52
N ILE A 378 1.68 21.89 27.52
CA ILE A 378 2.48 20.67 27.36
C ILE A 378 2.94 20.55 25.90
N VAL A 379 4.24 20.58 25.66
CA VAL A 379 4.85 20.34 24.34
C VAL A 379 5.13 18.84 24.24
N ILE A 380 4.39 18.15 23.38
CA ILE A 380 4.58 16.72 23.06
C ILE A 380 5.30 16.62 21.72
N GLU A 381 6.60 16.40 21.76
CA GLU A 381 7.39 16.21 20.55
C GLU A 381 7.38 14.73 20.16
N VAL A 382 7.35 14.49 18.84
CA VAL A 382 7.53 13.14 18.32
C VAL A 382 9.01 12.80 18.49
N GLY A 383 9.31 11.71 19.17
CA GLY A 383 10.68 11.29 19.45
C GLY A 383 11.34 10.59 18.25
N VAL A 384 12.67 10.52 18.27
CA VAL A 384 13.47 9.86 17.22
C VAL A 384 13.12 8.37 17.02
N GLY A 385 12.53 7.73 18.04
CA GLY A 385 12.01 6.36 17.93
C GLY A 385 10.94 6.22 16.84
N ALA A 386 10.05 7.20 16.68
CA ALA A 386 9.03 7.20 15.63
C ALA A 386 9.63 7.33 14.21
N VAL A 387 10.73 8.08 14.05
CA VAL A 387 11.43 8.17 12.75
C VAL A 387 12.02 6.82 12.39
N ALA A 388 12.72 6.18 13.35
CA ALA A 388 13.27 4.84 13.16
C ALA A 388 12.18 3.82 12.85
N PHE A 389 11.05 3.87 13.57
CA PHE A 389 9.88 3.03 13.33
C PHE A 389 9.30 3.25 11.91
N GLY A 390 9.11 4.50 11.51
CA GLY A 390 8.69 4.88 10.16
C GLY A 390 9.59 4.29 9.08
N ALA A 391 10.90 4.37 9.28
CA ALA A 391 11.88 3.79 8.36
C ALA A 391 11.77 2.25 8.29
N VAL A 392 11.57 1.56 9.42
CA VAL A 392 11.33 0.09 9.44
C VAL A 392 10.10 -0.27 8.61
N VAL A 393 8.99 0.46 8.77
CA VAL A 393 7.75 0.20 8.01
C VAL A 393 8.00 0.37 6.51
N VAL A 394 8.64 1.46 6.10
CA VAL A 394 8.98 1.70 4.68
C VAL A 394 9.91 0.63 4.13
N LEU A 395 11.01 0.31 4.83
CA LEU A 395 11.98 -0.68 4.39
C LEU A 395 11.37 -2.08 4.26
N THR A 396 10.50 -2.48 5.20
CA THR A 396 9.84 -3.79 5.13
C THR A 396 8.78 -3.86 4.01
N ILE A 397 8.12 -2.74 3.65
CA ILE A 397 7.26 -2.67 2.45
C ILE A 397 8.12 -2.82 1.19
N LEU A 398 9.26 -2.13 1.12
CA LEU A 398 10.18 -2.21 -0.01
C LEU A 398 10.79 -3.62 -0.13
N ALA A 399 11.14 -4.26 0.98
CA ALA A 399 11.68 -5.62 1.01
C ALA A 399 10.70 -6.63 0.43
N ALA A 400 9.44 -6.59 0.87
CA ALA A 400 8.38 -7.44 0.32
C ALA A 400 8.20 -7.21 -1.19
N LYS A 401 8.24 -5.95 -1.66
CA LYS A 401 8.18 -5.62 -3.09
C LYS A 401 9.43 -6.09 -3.86
N ALA A 402 10.60 -6.12 -3.24
CA ALA A 402 11.85 -6.59 -3.85
C ALA A 402 11.88 -8.12 -3.99
N PHE A 403 11.28 -8.85 -3.05
CA PHE A 403 11.18 -10.30 -3.10
C PHE A 403 10.32 -10.79 -4.29
N ASP A 404 10.79 -11.80 -5.01
CA ASP A 404 10.06 -12.46 -6.10
C ASP A 404 9.46 -13.78 -5.57
N PRO A 405 8.15 -13.86 -5.33
CA PRO A 405 7.50 -15.05 -4.79
C PRO A 405 7.63 -16.28 -5.70
N ARG A 406 7.94 -16.09 -7.00
CA ARG A 406 8.13 -17.20 -7.94
C ARG A 406 9.34 -18.05 -7.57
N LEU A 407 10.36 -17.45 -6.94
CA LEU A 407 11.56 -18.16 -6.47
C LEU A 407 11.26 -19.25 -5.44
N ILE A 408 10.12 -19.18 -4.73
CA ILE A 408 9.66 -20.22 -3.81
C ILE A 408 9.40 -21.54 -4.57
N TRP A 409 9.01 -21.45 -5.84
CA TRP A 409 8.56 -22.59 -6.65
C TRP A 409 9.64 -23.14 -7.58
N ASP A 410 10.72 -22.38 -7.83
CA ASP A 410 11.82 -22.76 -8.75
C ASP A 410 12.48 -24.10 -8.38
N GLY A 411 12.54 -24.42 -7.08
CA GLY A 411 13.09 -25.69 -6.59
C GLY A 411 12.30 -26.93 -7.04
N MET A 412 11.02 -26.80 -7.38
CA MET A 412 10.18 -27.89 -7.87
C MET A 412 10.12 -27.97 -9.40
N GLU A 413 10.51 -26.91 -10.11
CA GLU A 413 10.45 -26.86 -11.57
C GLU A 413 11.69 -27.48 -12.23
N LYS A 414 12.78 -27.71 -11.47
CA LYS A 414 14.03 -28.33 -11.97
C LYS A 414 14.04 -29.86 -12.02
N GLU A 415 12.98 -30.52 -11.54
CA GLU A 415 12.85 -31.99 -11.54
C GLU A 415 12.02 -32.54 -12.71
N LYS A 416 11.77 -31.73 -13.75
CA LYS A 416 11.20 -32.15 -15.03
C LYS A 416 12.16 -31.80 -16.16
#